data_AF-A0A966BFK5-F1
#
_entry.id   AF-A0A966BFK5-F1
#
_cell.length_a   1.000
_cell.length_b   1.000
_cell.length_c   1.000
_cell.angle_alpha   90.00
_cell.angle_beta   90.00
_cell.angle_gamma   90.00
#
_symmetry.space_group_name_H-M   'P 1'
#
loop_
_entity.id
_entity.type
_entity.pdbx_description
1 polymer ?
#
loop_
_entity_poly.entity_id
_entity_poly.type
_entity_poly.pdbx_seq_one_letter_code
_entity_poly.pdbx_strand_id
1 'polypeptide(L)'
;MTKTSRFLLVRAKTRRHKSHGGRYYLADMSVVRYFLLALLFSLTPLISACNSNDQIVSSDHVSSTDLVSTEREFWSRAVTQNGSPRKLVEGTRIMLHFSNDKVSASAGCNFIGGTFHLDANTLVVSELAMTEMGCNPDLHAQDDLLIALLTDAPTVALDGDILKLIGTDLHIEFVDRHVASPDRGLTGTHWAVTGFIGYRTASSFAIDEAGWFSFDDQSTMKGDDGCAPFTVNVEVFEGEAGRRVKDDAQVLFGLVEDGLDSLCVINADYVKAFRALFNTGVALVQINGDRLTMLNSNGRGVTAQTLD
;
A
#
# COMPACT_ATOMS: atom_id res chain seq x y z
N MET A 1 -1.12 65.16 -38.42
CA MET A 1 -0.44 64.01 -39.05
C MET A 1 -1.26 62.77 -38.81
N THR A 2 -1.96 62.35 -39.85
CA THR A 2 -2.83 61.17 -39.94
C THR A 2 -2.00 59.90 -40.00
N LYS A 3 -2.33 58.88 -39.20
CA LYS A 3 -2.06 57.48 -39.58
C LYS A 3 -3.11 56.54 -38.97
N THR A 4 -3.81 55.92 -39.89
CA THR A 4 -4.92 54.97 -39.73
C THR A 4 -4.37 53.55 -39.92
N SER A 5 -4.76 52.59 -39.09
CA SER A 5 -4.70 51.13 -39.38
C SER A 5 -5.72 50.43 -38.47
N ARG A 6 -6.96 50.20 -38.94
CA ARG A 6 -7.49 49.00 -39.60
C ARG A 6 -7.39 47.71 -38.76
N PHE A 7 -8.50 47.42 -38.07
CA PHE A 7 -8.89 46.11 -37.55
C PHE A 7 -9.12 45.12 -38.70
N LEU A 8 -8.55 43.92 -38.62
CA LEU A 8 -8.86 42.80 -39.51
C LEU A 8 -9.82 41.84 -38.79
N LEU A 9 -11.07 41.78 -39.25
CA LEU A 9 -12.11 40.85 -38.80
C LEU A 9 -11.96 39.54 -39.59
N VAL A 10 -11.60 38.43 -38.93
CA VAL A 10 -11.64 37.09 -39.53
C VAL A 10 -13.05 36.52 -39.36
N ARG A 11 -13.81 36.47 -40.46
CA ARG A 11 -15.12 35.79 -40.53
C ARG A 11 -14.92 34.28 -40.57
N ALA A 12 -15.32 33.57 -39.51
CA ALA A 12 -15.51 32.12 -39.55
C ALA A 12 -16.77 31.78 -40.36
N LYS A 13 -16.62 30.94 -41.39
CA LYS A 13 -17.69 30.53 -42.31
C LYS A 13 -18.25 29.18 -41.83
N THR A 14 -19.47 29.20 -41.29
CA THR A 14 -20.23 28.01 -40.89
C THR A 14 -20.65 27.20 -42.13
N ARG A 15 -20.18 25.95 -42.23
CA ARG A 15 -20.70 24.98 -43.21
C ARG A 15 -21.85 24.19 -42.59
N ARG A 16 -23.07 24.42 -43.10
CA ARG A 16 -24.25 23.57 -42.86
C ARG A 16 -24.05 22.22 -43.56
N HIS A 17 -24.13 21.13 -42.80
CA HIS A 17 -24.34 19.79 -43.37
C HIS A 17 -25.82 19.60 -43.68
N LYS A 18 -26.11 19.24 -44.93
CA LYS A 18 -27.44 19.00 -45.47
C LYS A 18 -27.83 17.54 -45.17
N SER A 19 -28.91 17.35 -44.43
CA SER A 19 -29.59 16.07 -44.25
C SER A 19 -30.29 15.67 -45.55
N HIS A 20 -30.07 14.44 -46.01
CA HIS A 20 -30.89 13.76 -47.01
C HIS A 20 -31.28 12.39 -46.45
N GLY A 21 -32.59 12.19 -46.32
CA GLY A 21 -33.21 10.94 -45.92
C GLY A 21 -33.44 10.00 -47.11
N GLY A 22 -33.89 8.81 -46.74
CA GLY A 22 -34.53 7.83 -47.61
C GLY A 22 -33.69 6.58 -47.84
N ARG A 23 -34.05 5.47 -47.20
CA ARG A 23 -35.08 4.53 -47.66
C ARG A 23 -34.99 3.24 -46.85
N TYR A 24 -36.15 2.79 -46.37
CA TYR A 24 -36.37 1.48 -45.80
C TYR A 24 -36.28 0.41 -46.90
N TYR A 25 -35.58 -0.69 -46.63
CA TYR A 25 -35.77 -1.97 -47.30
C TYR A 25 -36.02 -3.03 -46.23
N LEU A 26 -37.24 -3.56 -46.24
CA LEU A 26 -37.62 -4.84 -45.63
C LEU A 26 -37.50 -5.93 -46.71
N ALA A 27 -36.92 -7.07 -46.35
CA ALA A 27 -37.11 -8.39 -46.96
C ALA A 27 -36.59 -9.42 -45.95
N ASP A 28 -37.48 -10.10 -45.23
CA ASP A 28 -37.89 -11.52 -45.40
C ASP A 28 -36.72 -12.52 -45.34
N MET A 29 -36.58 -13.29 -44.25
CA MET A 29 -37.26 -14.56 -43.95
C MET A 29 -36.78 -15.77 -44.78
N SER A 30 -36.16 -16.71 -44.04
CA SER A 30 -36.28 -18.18 -44.18
C SER A 30 -35.27 -18.96 -45.06
N VAL A 31 -34.96 -20.16 -44.54
CA VAL A 31 -34.43 -21.39 -45.23
C VAL A 31 -32.90 -21.34 -45.48
N VAL A 32 -32.05 -22.25 -44.97
CA VAL A 32 -31.95 -23.68 -45.32
C VAL A 32 -31.30 -24.49 -44.19
N ARG A 33 -31.85 -25.69 -43.98
CA ARG A 33 -31.51 -26.73 -43.01
C ARG A 33 -30.90 -27.92 -43.78
N TYR A 34 -29.93 -28.62 -43.18
CA TYR A 34 -29.43 -29.98 -43.45
C TYR A 34 -28.73 -30.34 -44.77
N PHE A 35 -27.54 -30.96 -44.68
CA PHE A 35 -27.08 -32.18 -45.39
C PHE A 35 -25.77 -32.62 -44.67
N LEU A 36 -25.72 -33.69 -43.85
CA LEU A 36 -25.69 -35.15 -44.10
C LEU A 36 -24.27 -35.75 -43.98
N LEU A 37 -24.23 -36.90 -43.31
CA LEU A 37 -23.09 -37.71 -42.85
C LEU A 37 -22.15 -38.22 -43.97
N ALA A 38 -20.88 -38.39 -43.63
CA ALA A 38 -20.07 -39.48 -44.16
C ALA A 38 -19.13 -40.04 -43.08
N LEU A 39 -19.30 -41.33 -42.81
CA LEU A 39 -18.65 -42.16 -41.81
C LEU A 39 -17.66 -43.05 -42.57
N LEU A 40 -16.36 -43.01 -42.26
CA LEU A 40 -15.39 -44.00 -42.73
C LEU A 40 -14.47 -44.41 -41.59
N PHE A 41 -14.65 -45.66 -41.18
CA PHE A 41 -13.80 -46.44 -40.29
C PHE A 41 -12.42 -46.64 -40.93
N SER A 42 -11.35 -46.33 -40.20
CA SER A 42 -10.05 -46.95 -40.39
C SER A 42 -9.50 -47.42 -39.04
N LEU A 43 -9.25 -48.72 -38.99
CA LEU A 43 -8.82 -49.52 -37.85
C LEU A 43 -7.29 -49.40 -37.61
N THR A 44 -6.90 -49.59 -36.35
CA THR A 44 -5.56 -49.94 -35.77
C THR A 44 -4.58 -48.81 -35.42
N PRO A 45 -3.66 -48.98 -34.43
CA PRO A 45 -3.61 -49.89 -33.27
C PRO A 45 -3.45 -49.16 -31.91
N LEU A 46 -3.76 -49.86 -30.82
CA LEU A 46 -3.49 -49.44 -29.43
C LEU A 46 -1.98 -49.33 -29.19
N ILE A 47 -1.47 -48.10 -29.10
CA ILE A 47 -0.20 -47.83 -28.41
C ILE A 47 -0.57 -47.52 -26.97
N SER A 48 -0.31 -48.49 -26.09
CA SER A 48 -0.26 -48.28 -24.65
C SER A 48 0.93 -47.37 -24.36
N ALA A 49 0.73 -46.06 -24.44
CA ALA A 49 1.64 -45.12 -23.82
C ALA A 49 1.33 -45.12 -22.31
N CYS A 50 2.25 -45.65 -21.51
CA CYS A 50 2.36 -45.21 -20.13
C CYS A 50 2.63 -43.70 -20.18
N ASN A 51 1.57 -42.90 -20.09
CA ASN A 51 1.74 -41.52 -19.70
C ASN A 51 2.04 -41.56 -18.20
N SER A 52 3.34 -41.63 -17.88
CA SER A 52 3.82 -41.22 -16.57
C SER A 52 3.41 -39.77 -16.41
N ASN A 53 2.21 -39.56 -15.87
CA ASN A 53 1.83 -38.31 -15.25
C ASN A 53 2.67 -38.19 -13.97
N ASP A 54 3.98 -37.99 -14.15
CA ASP A 54 4.74 -37.13 -13.26
C ASP A 54 4.22 -35.71 -13.56
N GLN A 55 3.04 -35.43 -13.01
CA GLN A 55 2.74 -34.09 -12.57
C GLN A 55 3.83 -33.79 -11.55
N ILE A 56 4.89 -33.17 -12.02
CA ILE A 56 5.85 -32.45 -11.19
C ILE A 56 4.99 -31.47 -10.38
N VAL A 57 4.67 -31.87 -9.15
CA VAL A 57 4.21 -30.95 -8.12
C VAL A 57 5.34 -29.94 -7.99
N SER A 58 5.02 -28.70 -8.34
CA SER A 58 5.90 -27.53 -8.27
C SER A 58 6.79 -27.60 -7.04
N SER A 59 8.11 -27.61 -7.22
CA SER A 59 9.03 -27.54 -6.09
C SER A 59 8.78 -26.26 -5.30
N ASP A 60 8.74 -26.39 -3.98
CA ASP A 60 8.67 -25.36 -2.94
C ASP A 60 9.86 -24.37 -2.99
N HIS A 61 10.07 -23.73 -4.13
CA HIS A 61 11.15 -22.78 -4.33
C HIS A 61 10.61 -21.40 -4.01
N VAL A 62 11.10 -20.79 -2.93
CA VAL A 62 10.80 -19.39 -2.63
C VAL A 62 11.54 -18.56 -3.68
N SER A 63 10.83 -17.75 -4.45
CA SER A 63 11.47 -16.81 -5.37
C SER A 63 11.72 -15.49 -4.66
N SER A 64 12.83 -14.82 -5.00
CA SER A 64 13.08 -13.45 -4.55
C SER A 64 11.94 -12.51 -4.95
N THR A 65 11.29 -12.79 -6.09
CA THR A 65 10.09 -12.08 -6.54
C THR A 65 8.93 -12.16 -5.56
N ASP A 66 8.78 -13.26 -4.81
CA ASP A 66 7.66 -13.47 -3.89
C ASP A 66 7.89 -12.80 -2.54
N LEU A 67 9.16 -12.66 -2.14
CA LEU A 67 9.55 -11.89 -0.96
C LEU A 67 9.47 -10.38 -1.20
N VAL A 68 9.84 -9.92 -2.40
CA VAL A 68 9.85 -8.48 -2.75
C VAL A 68 8.56 -8.04 -3.43
N SER A 69 7.67 -8.97 -3.81
CA SER A 69 6.39 -8.60 -4.37
C SER A 69 5.62 -7.82 -3.31
N THR A 70 5.49 -6.51 -3.51
CA THR A 70 4.75 -5.52 -2.70
C THR A 70 5.56 -4.88 -1.58
N GLU A 71 6.89 -4.98 -1.56
CA GLU A 71 7.69 -4.48 -0.43
C GLU A 71 7.19 -5.08 0.91
N ARG A 72 7.21 -6.41 1.01
CA ARG A 72 6.52 -7.11 2.10
C ARG A 72 7.22 -6.87 3.42
N GLU A 73 6.41 -6.62 4.43
CA GLU A 73 6.82 -6.56 5.83
C GLU A 73 6.19 -7.73 6.58
N PHE A 74 6.96 -8.36 7.44
CA PHE A 74 6.60 -9.56 8.18
C PHE A 74 6.86 -9.36 9.67
N TRP A 75 5.91 -9.79 10.50
CA TRP A 75 5.98 -9.68 11.97
C TRP A 75 6.07 -11.06 12.61
N SER A 76 6.95 -11.23 13.59
CA SER A 76 7.15 -12.51 14.27
C SER A 76 5.87 -12.97 14.97
N ARG A 77 5.43 -14.19 14.67
CA ARG A 77 4.35 -14.91 15.35
C ARG A 77 4.88 -15.88 16.41
N ALA A 78 6.00 -16.54 16.11
CA ALA A 78 6.63 -17.48 17.02
C ALA A 78 8.14 -17.49 16.84
N VAL A 79 8.86 -17.59 17.95
CA VAL A 79 10.32 -17.71 18.00
C VAL A 79 10.66 -18.97 18.78
N THR A 80 11.43 -19.85 18.17
CA THR A 80 11.89 -21.10 18.77
C THR A 80 13.41 -21.10 18.78
N GLN A 81 14.02 -21.36 19.94
CA GLN A 81 15.46 -21.51 20.07
C GLN A 81 15.77 -22.88 20.65
N ASN A 82 16.65 -23.64 20.00
CA ASN A 82 17.04 -25.00 20.42
C ASN A 82 15.81 -25.91 20.65
N GLY A 83 14.82 -25.80 19.76
CA GLY A 83 13.56 -26.56 19.82
C GLY A 83 12.57 -26.12 20.91
N SER A 84 12.87 -25.08 21.70
CA SER A 84 11.99 -24.56 22.75
C SER A 84 11.44 -23.17 22.42
N PRO A 85 10.18 -22.84 22.74
CA PRO A 85 9.65 -21.50 22.56
C PRO A 85 10.48 -20.47 23.33
N ARG A 86 10.87 -19.39 22.65
CA ARG A 86 11.57 -18.24 23.24
C ARG A 86 10.63 -17.05 23.29
N LYS A 87 10.44 -16.49 24.49
CA LYS A 87 9.70 -15.23 24.65
C LYS A 87 10.58 -14.06 24.23
N LEU A 88 10.02 -13.11 23.49
CA LEU A 88 10.64 -11.82 23.21
C LEU A 88 10.52 -10.89 24.43
N VAL A 89 11.35 -9.85 24.46
CA VAL A 89 11.22 -8.77 25.43
C VAL A 89 9.81 -8.17 25.35
N GLU A 90 9.20 -7.91 26.51
CA GLU A 90 7.83 -7.42 26.59
C GLU A 90 7.64 -6.13 25.79
N GLY A 91 6.53 -6.02 25.06
CA GLY A 91 6.25 -4.86 24.20
C GLY A 91 7.03 -4.82 22.89
N THR A 92 7.85 -5.83 22.58
CA THR A 92 8.59 -5.91 21.32
C THR A 92 8.07 -6.99 20.39
N ARG A 93 8.47 -6.89 19.12
CA ARG A 93 8.31 -7.93 18.10
C ARG A 93 9.52 -7.88 17.17
N ILE A 94 9.79 -9.00 16.50
CA ILE A 94 10.77 -8.99 15.41
C ILE A 94 10.04 -8.64 14.11
N MET A 95 10.59 -7.68 13.39
CA MET A 95 10.08 -7.20 12.10
C MET A 95 11.13 -7.48 11.03
N LEU A 96 10.67 -7.90 9.86
CA LEU A 96 11.51 -8.15 8.68
C LEU A 96 10.82 -7.56 7.46
N HIS A 97 11.53 -6.75 6.70
CA HIS A 97 10.99 -6.08 5.52
C HIS A 97 11.94 -6.26 4.34
N PHE A 98 11.39 -6.70 3.22
CA PHE A 98 12.12 -6.91 1.97
C PHE A 98 11.65 -5.89 0.92
N SER A 99 12.58 -5.09 0.43
CA SER A 99 12.32 -4.16 -0.68
C SER A 99 13.49 -4.21 -1.65
N ASN A 100 13.19 -4.46 -2.93
CA ASN A 100 14.19 -4.61 -3.99
C ASN A 100 15.26 -5.67 -3.60
N ASP A 101 16.54 -5.30 -3.55
CA ASP A 101 17.66 -6.13 -3.12
C ASP A 101 18.01 -5.95 -1.63
N LYS A 102 17.15 -5.27 -0.86
CA LYS A 102 17.43 -4.90 0.53
C LYS A 102 16.53 -5.67 1.49
N VAL A 103 17.14 -6.04 2.61
CA VAL A 103 16.45 -6.53 3.79
C VAL A 103 16.70 -5.55 4.93
N SER A 104 15.64 -5.20 5.62
CA SER A 104 15.67 -4.41 6.85
C SER A 104 14.97 -5.18 7.96
N ALA A 105 15.47 -5.09 9.17
CA ALA A 105 14.95 -5.80 10.31
C ALA A 105 15.05 -4.98 11.59
N SER A 106 14.24 -5.34 12.59
CA SER A 106 14.41 -4.86 13.95
C SER A 106 13.96 -5.93 14.92
N ALA A 107 14.68 -6.06 16.03
CA ALA A 107 14.31 -6.90 17.15
C ALA A 107 13.94 -6.08 18.40
N GLY A 108 13.62 -4.79 18.25
CA GLY A 108 13.10 -3.95 19.32
C GLY A 108 14.06 -2.90 19.88
N CYS A 109 15.35 -2.94 19.55
CA CYS A 109 16.27 -1.85 19.84
C CYS A 109 16.84 -1.24 18.56
N ASN A 110 17.75 -1.92 17.89
CA ASN A 110 18.44 -1.39 16.73
C ASN A 110 17.68 -1.62 15.42
N PHE A 111 17.93 -0.72 14.47
CA PHE A 111 17.61 -0.97 13.07
C PHE A 111 18.76 -1.75 12.44
N ILE A 112 18.43 -2.85 11.79
CA ILE A 112 19.35 -3.77 11.12
C ILE A 112 19.05 -3.71 9.62
N GLY A 113 20.07 -3.68 8.77
CA GLY A 113 19.87 -3.65 7.33
C GLY A 113 21.04 -4.21 6.54
N GLY A 114 20.76 -4.69 5.33
CA GLY A 114 21.74 -5.23 4.42
C GLY A 114 21.19 -5.45 3.01
N THR A 115 22.04 -5.95 2.13
CA THR A 115 21.64 -6.51 0.84
C THR A 115 21.28 -7.98 0.99
N PHE A 116 20.32 -8.49 0.23
CA PHE A 116 20.00 -9.91 0.24
C PHE A 116 19.85 -10.48 -1.16
N HIS A 117 20.06 -11.78 -1.26
CA HIS A 117 19.61 -12.60 -2.37
C HIS A 117 19.21 -13.98 -1.84
N LEU A 118 18.52 -14.75 -2.69
CA LEU A 118 18.23 -16.16 -2.42
C LEU A 118 19.17 -17.04 -3.23
N ASP A 119 19.87 -17.95 -2.56
CA ASP A 119 20.54 -19.08 -3.20
C ASP A 119 19.72 -20.35 -2.92
N ALA A 120 18.99 -20.82 -3.91
CA ALA A 120 17.89 -21.76 -3.72
C ALA A 120 16.90 -21.25 -2.64
N ASN A 121 16.77 -21.97 -1.53
CA ASN A 121 15.94 -21.58 -0.38
C ASN A 121 16.77 -20.96 0.76
N THR A 122 18.00 -20.54 0.50
CA THR A 122 18.89 -19.94 1.51
C THR A 122 18.85 -18.42 1.39
N LEU A 123 18.53 -17.72 2.48
CA LEU A 123 18.63 -16.26 2.55
C LEU A 123 20.08 -15.86 2.79
N VAL A 124 20.74 -15.31 1.79
CA VAL A 124 22.10 -14.79 1.93
C VAL A 124 22.02 -13.28 2.12
N VAL A 125 22.45 -12.80 3.29
CA VAL A 125 22.50 -11.37 3.61
C VAL A 125 23.95 -10.88 3.62
N SER A 126 24.22 -9.82 2.87
CA SER A 126 25.52 -9.16 2.77
C SER A 126 25.45 -7.72 3.25
N GLU A 127 26.61 -7.14 3.58
CA GLU A 127 26.71 -5.76 4.06
C GLU A 127 25.81 -5.48 5.28
N LEU A 128 25.58 -6.51 6.11
CA LEU A 128 24.72 -6.40 7.26
C LEU A 128 25.33 -5.42 8.28
N ALA A 129 24.56 -4.41 8.63
CA ALA A 129 24.93 -3.39 9.59
C ALA A 129 23.73 -3.09 10.51
N MET A 130 24.02 -2.52 11.67
CA MET A 130 23.00 -2.03 12.59
C MET A 130 23.36 -0.65 13.14
N THR A 131 22.35 0.07 13.62
CA THR A 131 22.57 1.23 14.49
C THR A 131 23.16 0.79 15.83
N GLU A 132 23.74 1.72 16.58
CA GLU A 132 24.26 1.47 17.94
C GLU A 132 23.48 2.29 18.99
N MET A 133 22.17 2.08 19.06
CA MET A 133 21.35 2.64 20.13
C MET A 133 21.64 1.93 21.45
N GLY A 134 21.81 2.72 22.51
CA GLY A 134 22.01 2.23 23.86
C GLY A 134 20.70 1.77 24.50
N CYS A 135 20.41 0.47 24.44
CA CYS A 135 19.23 -0.14 25.04
C CYS A 135 19.61 -0.99 26.27
N ASN A 136 18.60 -1.55 26.95
CA ASN A 136 18.86 -2.49 28.04
C ASN A 136 19.49 -3.80 27.51
N PRO A 137 20.14 -4.59 28.38
CA PRO A 137 20.84 -5.81 27.95
C PRO A 137 19.94 -6.86 27.27
N ASP A 138 18.67 -6.95 27.68
CA ASP A 138 17.73 -7.94 27.11
C ASP A 138 17.39 -7.60 25.65
N LEU A 139 17.24 -6.32 25.32
CA LEU A 139 17.00 -5.85 23.96
C LEU A 139 18.25 -6.01 23.08
N HIS A 140 19.44 -5.74 23.60
CA HIS A 140 20.69 -6.02 22.88
C HIS A 140 20.84 -7.51 22.58
N ALA A 141 20.58 -8.38 23.55
CA ALA A 141 20.63 -9.82 23.33
C ALA A 141 19.60 -10.29 22.28
N GLN A 142 18.46 -9.60 22.16
CA GLN A 142 17.45 -9.89 21.14
C GLN A 142 17.89 -9.44 19.73
N ASP A 143 18.54 -8.28 19.60
CA ASP A 143 19.15 -7.82 18.35
C ASP A 143 20.28 -8.78 17.90
N ASP A 144 21.15 -9.17 18.83
CA ASP A 144 22.28 -10.09 18.56
C ASP A 144 21.81 -11.43 18.01
N LEU A 145 20.69 -11.96 18.52
CA LEU A 145 20.09 -13.20 18.02
C LEU A 145 19.56 -13.08 16.60
N LEU A 146 18.93 -11.96 16.27
CA LEU A 146 18.44 -11.71 14.93
C LEU A 146 19.59 -11.56 13.94
N ILE A 147 20.66 -10.86 14.33
CA ILE A 147 21.87 -10.71 13.53
C ILE A 147 22.56 -12.06 13.30
N ALA A 148 22.70 -12.87 14.34
CA ALA A 148 23.26 -14.21 14.23
C ALA A 148 22.45 -15.05 13.24
N LEU A 149 21.11 -15.04 13.34
CA LEU A 149 20.24 -15.75 12.40
C LEU A 149 20.44 -15.28 10.96
N LEU A 150 20.44 -13.96 10.70
CA LEU A 150 20.59 -13.43 9.34
C LEU A 150 21.99 -13.68 8.75
N THR A 151 23.02 -13.78 9.61
CA THR A 151 24.40 -14.08 9.22
C THR A 151 24.62 -15.56 8.94
N ASP A 152 23.87 -16.45 9.60
CA ASP A 152 23.93 -17.92 9.44
C ASP A 152 23.31 -18.42 8.12
N ALA A 153 22.86 -17.50 7.26
CA ALA A 153 22.21 -17.78 5.99
C ALA A 153 21.04 -18.79 6.14
N PRO A 154 19.94 -18.38 6.80
CA PRO A 154 18.89 -19.30 7.20
C PRO A 154 18.13 -19.82 5.98
N THR A 155 17.56 -21.01 6.11
CA THR A 155 16.60 -21.51 5.12
C THR A 155 15.30 -20.69 5.22
N VAL A 156 14.77 -20.29 4.07
CA VAL A 156 13.52 -19.57 3.90
C VAL A 156 12.45 -20.51 3.39
N ALA A 157 11.27 -20.45 4.01
CA ALA A 157 10.05 -21.00 3.44
C ALA A 157 8.95 -19.94 3.48
N LEU A 158 8.25 -19.77 2.36
CA LEU A 158 7.13 -18.84 2.24
C LEU A 158 5.89 -19.60 1.79
N ASP A 159 4.81 -19.52 2.56
CA ASP A 159 3.50 -20.10 2.26
C ASP A 159 2.43 -19.02 2.44
N GLY A 160 2.06 -18.37 1.32
CA GLY A 160 1.16 -17.23 1.30
C GLY A 160 1.65 -16.07 2.19
N ASP A 161 0.99 -15.90 3.33
CA ASP A 161 1.26 -14.85 4.30
C ASP A 161 2.20 -15.29 5.43
N ILE A 162 2.64 -16.55 5.43
CA ILE A 162 3.52 -17.10 6.46
C ILE A 162 4.93 -17.26 5.92
N LEU A 163 5.86 -16.52 6.53
CA LEU A 163 7.29 -16.62 6.26
C LEU A 163 7.97 -17.36 7.40
N LYS A 164 8.88 -18.29 7.09
CA LYS A 164 9.70 -18.98 8.08
C LYS A 164 11.17 -18.77 7.75
N LEU A 165 11.94 -18.37 8.75
CA LEU A 165 13.40 -18.40 8.73
C LEU A 165 13.88 -19.50 9.67
N ILE A 166 14.68 -20.42 9.14
CA ILE A 166 15.14 -21.63 9.82
C ILE A 166 16.67 -21.58 9.82
N GLY A 167 17.26 -21.11 10.92
CA GLY A 167 18.70 -21.19 11.17
C GLY A 167 19.08 -22.47 11.92
N THR A 168 20.35 -22.58 12.31
CA THR A 168 20.85 -23.76 13.03
C THR A 168 20.16 -23.94 14.40
N ASP A 169 20.10 -22.86 15.19
CA ASP A 169 19.57 -22.89 16.56
C ASP A 169 18.27 -22.07 16.71
N LEU A 170 18.01 -21.13 15.80
CA LEU A 170 16.91 -20.18 15.89
C LEU A 170 15.96 -20.31 14.70
N HIS A 171 14.70 -20.59 14.97
CA HIS A 171 13.63 -20.62 13.99
C HIS A 171 12.62 -19.54 14.30
N ILE A 172 12.25 -18.74 13.30
CA ILE A 172 11.23 -17.70 13.44
C ILE A 172 10.14 -17.92 12.40
N GLU A 173 8.90 -18.03 12.88
CA GLU A 173 7.71 -17.95 12.04
C GLU A 173 7.19 -16.52 12.10
N PHE A 174 6.99 -15.94 10.94
CA PHE A 174 6.41 -14.62 10.74
C PHE A 174 5.08 -14.74 10.02
N VAL A 175 4.29 -13.68 10.13
CA VAL A 175 3.08 -13.45 9.35
C VAL A 175 3.22 -12.09 8.65
N ASP A 176 2.68 -11.96 7.44
CA ASP A 176 2.63 -10.69 6.73
C ASP A 176 1.95 -9.62 7.58
N ARG A 177 2.52 -8.41 7.57
CA ARG A 177 2.00 -7.23 8.25
C ARG A 177 0.52 -7.02 7.92
N HIS A 178 0.08 -7.19 6.68
CA HIS A 178 -1.31 -6.94 6.29
C HIS A 178 -2.30 -7.93 6.92
N VAL A 179 -1.83 -9.13 7.31
CA VAL A 179 -2.64 -10.10 8.05
C VAL A 179 -2.56 -9.81 9.55
N ALA A 180 -1.36 -9.48 10.04
CA ALA A 180 -1.11 -9.20 11.45
C ALA A 180 -1.79 -7.91 11.93
N SER A 181 -1.88 -6.91 11.05
CA SER A 181 -2.48 -5.60 11.25
C SER A 181 -3.23 -5.21 9.97
N PRO A 182 -4.45 -5.72 9.80
CA PRO A 182 -5.25 -5.40 8.62
C PRO A 182 -5.63 -3.91 8.63
N ASP A 183 -5.65 -3.33 7.43
CA ASP A 183 -5.98 -1.93 7.22
C ASP A 183 -7.38 -1.60 7.72
N ARG A 184 -7.50 -0.48 8.44
CA ARG A 184 -8.80 0.03 8.88
C ARG A 184 -9.54 0.66 7.70
N GLY A 185 -10.87 0.66 7.76
CA GLY A 185 -11.68 1.39 6.80
C GLY A 185 -11.38 2.89 6.87
N LEU A 186 -11.41 3.59 5.73
CA LEU A 186 -11.32 5.05 5.73
C LEU A 186 -12.54 5.67 6.42
N THR A 187 -13.73 5.20 6.03
CA THR A 187 -15.03 5.61 6.56
C THR A 187 -15.36 4.89 7.86
N GLY A 188 -15.95 5.62 8.81
CA GLY A 188 -16.35 5.09 10.12
C GLY A 188 -15.19 4.94 11.11
N THR A 189 -13.97 5.30 10.72
CA THR A 189 -12.79 5.26 11.60
C THR A 189 -12.46 6.66 12.12
N HIS A 190 -12.11 6.72 13.41
CA HIS A 190 -11.66 7.92 14.09
C HIS A 190 -10.12 7.98 14.08
N TRP A 191 -9.58 8.96 13.36
CA TRP A 191 -8.15 9.13 13.13
C TRP A 191 -7.61 10.26 13.99
N ALA A 192 -6.77 9.96 14.98
CA ALA A 192 -6.08 10.96 15.78
C ALA A 192 -4.76 11.37 15.10
N VAL A 193 -4.53 12.66 14.91
CA VAL A 193 -3.33 13.17 14.25
C VAL A 193 -2.10 12.93 15.11
N THR A 194 -1.11 12.27 14.53
CA THR A 194 0.17 11.95 15.19
C THR A 194 1.31 12.85 14.70
N GLY A 195 1.14 13.51 13.55
CA GLY A 195 2.17 14.36 12.98
C GLY A 195 1.77 14.97 11.64
N PHE A 196 2.69 15.76 11.10
CA PHE A 196 2.53 16.48 9.84
C PHE A 196 3.71 16.23 8.94
N ILE A 197 3.41 16.16 7.65
CA ILE A 197 4.38 16.06 6.59
C ILE A 197 4.41 17.40 5.85
N GLY A 198 5.61 17.94 5.67
CA GLY A 198 5.92 18.97 4.69
C GLY A 198 7.01 18.46 3.76
N TYR A 199 7.07 19.00 2.54
CA TYR A 199 7.93 18.53 1.44
C TYR A 199 9.24 17.80 1.81
N ARG A 200 10.06 18.35 2.73
CA ARG A 200 11.31 17.71 3.21
C ARG A 200 11.39 17.55 4.73
N THR A 201 10.28 17.73 5.44
CA THR A 201 10.25 17.81 6.90
C THR A 201 9.07 17.01 7.45
N ALA A 202 9.33 16.16 8.43
CA ALA A 202 8.28 15.66 9.31
C ALA A 202 8.30 16.49 10.59
N SER A 203 7.12 16.82 11.13
CA SER A 203 6.98 17.56 12.38
C SER A 203 5.87 16.97 13.24
N SER A 204 6.16 16.78 14.51
CA SER A 204 5.17 16.52 15.56
C SER A 204 5.13 17.72 16.50
N PHE A 205 3.95 18.03 17.04
CA PHE A 205 3.78 19.10 17.99
C PHE A 205 3.40 18.50 19.35
N ALA A 206 3.98 19.03 20.43
CA ALA A 206 3.54 18.72 21.77
C ALA A 206 2.33 19.60 22.09
N ILE A 207 1.13 19.05 21.91
CA ILE A 207 -0.13 19.70 22.27
C ILE A 207 -0.96 18.78 23.16
N ASP A 208 -1.73 19.37 24.08
CA ASP A 208 -2.50 18.61 25.07
C ASP A 208 -3.57 17.73 24.43
N GLU A 209 -4.22 18.24 23.39
CA GLU A 209 -5.25 17.53 22.63
C GLU A 209 -4.91 17.57 21.15
N ALA A 210 -4.47 16.42 20.62
CA ALA A 210 -4.25 16.28 19.20
C ALA A 210 -5.57 16.42 18.43
N GLY A 211 -5.51 17.12 17.29
CA GLY A 211 -6.60 17.14 16.33
C GLY A 211 -6.93 15.72 15.86
N TRP A 212 -8.16 15.55 15.38
CA TRP A 212 -8.68 14.28 14.91
C TRP A 212 -9.61 14.50 13.73
N PHE A 213 -9.87 13.45 12.97
CA PHE A 213 -10.89 13.48 11.92
C PHE A 213 -11.52 12.11 11.69
N SER A 214 -12.69 12.13 11.08
CA SER A 214 -13.38 10.94 10.61
C SER A 214 -14.11 11.22 9.30
N PHE A 215 -14.22 10.20 8.47
CA PHE A 215 -15.09 10.19 7.30
C PHE A 215 -16.39 9.50 7.73
N ASP A 216 -17.49 10.26 7.83
CA ASP A 216 -18.79 9.69 8.22
C ASP A 216 -19.34 8.76 7.14
N ASP A 217 -19.15 9.18 5.89
CA ASP A 217 -19.44 8.46 4.66
C ASP A 217 -18.45 8.90 3.56
N GLN A 218 -18.76 8.67 2.30
CA GLN A 218 -17.95 9.12 1.16
C GLN A 218 -18.18 10.59 0.76
N SER A 219 -18.99 11.33 1.52
CA SER A 219 -19.43 12.70 1.22
C SER A 219 -18.97 13.74 2.25
N THR A 220 -18.65 13.33 3.48
CA THR A 220 -18.34 14.25 4.58
C THR A 220 -17.14 13.79 5.40
N MET A 221 -16.18 14.70 5.58
CA MET A 221 -15.11 14.60 6.56
C MET A 221 -15.37 15.63 7.66
N LYS A 222 -15.29 15.21 8.93
CA LYS A 222 -15.41 16.08 10.09
C LYS A 222 -14.24 15.84 11.04
N GLY A 223 -14.01 16.77 11.95
CA GLY A 223 -12.94 16.62 12.92
C GLY A 223 -12.75 17.84 13.80
N ASP A 224 -11.63 17.84 14.51
CA ASP A 224 -11.06 18.99 15.21
C ASP A 224 -9.64 19.19 14.71
N ASP A 225 -9.28 20.42 14.33
CA ASP A 225 -7.95 20.75 13.80
C ASP A 225 -6.89 21.04 14.88
N GLY A 226 -7.16 20.66 16.13
CA GLY A 226 -6.36 20.96 17.34
C GLY A 226 -6.71 22.31 17.96
N CYS A 227 -7.82 22.92 17.54
CA CYS A 227 -8.31 24.18 18.04
C CYS A 227 -9.82 24.33 17.88
N ALA A 228 -10.36 23.98 16.72
CA ALA A 228 -11.77 24.14 16.42
C ALA A 228 -12.32 22.95 15.63
N PRO A 229 -13.62 22.64 15.82
CA PRO A 229 -14.27 21.65 15.00
C PRO A 229 -14.40 22.14 13.56
N PHE A 230 -14.26 21.23 12.59
CA PHE A 230 -14.48 21.49 11.18
C PHE A 230 -15.37 20.43 10.55
N THR A 231 -15.97 20.78 9.42
CA THR A 231 -16.67 19.86 8.53
C THR A 231 -16.40 20.30 7.09
N VAL A 232 -16.06 19.33 6.24
CA VAL A 232 -15.78 19.57 4.83
C VAL A 232 -16.47 18.49 4.01
N ASN A 233 -17.11 18.89 2.91
CA ASN A 233 -17.63 17.94 1.93
C ASN A 233 -16.46 17.27 1.23
N VAL A 234 -16.55 15.98 0.98
CA VAL A 234 -15.52 15.23 0.27
C VAL A 234 -16.14 14.38 -0.84
N GLU A 235 -15.33 14.00 -1.81
CA GLU A 235 -15.62 12.89 -2.71
C GLU A 235 -14.46 11.91 -2.62
N VAL A 236 -14.74 10.67 -2.24
CA VAL A 236 -13.74 9.60 -2.08
C VAL A 236 -13.72 8.72 -3.33
N PHE A 237 -12.56 8.61 -3.95
CA PHE A 237 -12.30 7.74 -5.10
C PHE A 237 -11.34 6.62 -4.69
N GLU A 238 -11.80 5.38 -4.77
CA GLU A 238 -10.99 4.19 -4.47
C GLU A 238 -10.33 3.67 -5.78
N GLY A 239 -9.01 3.91 -5.97
CA GLY A 239 -8.21 3.51 -7.16
C GLY A 239 -8.54 4.26 -8.48
N GLU A 240 -7.63 4.54 -9.44
CA GLU A 240 -6.29 4.01 -9.75
C GLU A 240 -5.44 5.07 -10.52
N ALA A 241 -4.13 5.16 -10.23
CA ALA A 241 -3.11 5.75 -11.13
C ALA A 241 -1.80 4.94 -11.10
N GLY A 242 -1.85 3.69 -11.57
CA GLY A 242 -0.70 2.98 -12.14
C GLY A 242 0.14 2.06 -11.23
N ARG A 243 -0.48 1.03 -10.62
CA ARG A 243 0.09 -0.10 -9.84
C ARG A 243 0.78 0.29 -8.51
N ARG A 244 0.51 -0.31 -7.34
CA ARG A 244 -0.22 -1.53 -6.92
C ARG A 244 -1.59 -1.20 -6.29
N VAL A 245 -2.29 -2.26 -5.88
CA VAL A 245 -3.72 -2.40 -5.60
C VAL A 245 -4.00 -2.32 -4.09
N LYS A 246 -5.15 -1.73 -3.74
CA LYS A 246 -6.02 -1.87 -2.55
C LYS A 246 -6.04 -0.76 -1.47
N ASP A 247 -4.99 0.03 -1.28
CA ASP A 247 -4.89 0.92 -0.10
C ASP A 247 -4.64 2.41 -0.39
N ASP A 248 -4.92 2.86 -1.61
CA ASP A 248 -4.77 4.27 -2.00
C ASP A 248 -6.13 4.87 -2.43
N ALA A 249 -6.67 5.77 -1.61
CA ALA A 249 -7.85 6.56 -1.96
C ALA A 249 -7.44 7.98 -2.35
N GLN A 250 -8.12 8.55 -3.34
CA GLN A 250 -8.08 9.98 -3.63
C GLN A 250 -9.28 10.65 -2.97
N VAL A 251 -9.03 11.66 -2.15
CA VAL A 251 -10.08 12.47 -1.53
C VAL A 251 -10.05 13.84 -2.20
N LEU A 252 -11.14 14.21 -2.88
CA LEU A 252 -11.38 15.58 -3.30
C LEU A 252 -12.07 16.32 -2.16
N PHE A 253 -11.58 17.50 -1.82
CA PHE A 253 -12.19 18.37 -0.82
C PHE A 253 -13.08 19.41 -1.50
N GLY A 254 -14.27 19.59 -0.95
CA GLY A 254 -15.09 20.77 -1.16
C GLY A 254 -14.49 21.99 -0.47
N LEU A 255 -15.26 23.08 -0.44
CA LEU A 255 -14.86 24.27 0.31
C LEU A 255 -14.81 23.93 1.81
N VAL A 256 -13.67 24.19 2.43
CA VAL A 256 -13.56 24.24 3.88
C VAL A 256 -14.14 25.58 4.31
N GLU A 257 -15.24 25.58 5.04
CA GLU A 257 -15.71 26.81 5.66
C GLU A 257 -14.72 27.16 6.77
N ASP A 258 -14.05 28.31 6.64
CA ASP A 258 -13.14 28.81 7.67
C ASP A 258 -13.93 29.06 8.97
N GLY A 259 -13.92 28.07 9.87
CA GLY A 259 -14.40 28.25 11.23
C GLY A 259 -13.56 29.33 11.90
N LEU A 260 -14.23 30.32 12.50
CA LEU A 260 -13.70 31.52 13.20
C LEU A 260 -12.21 31.42 13.62
N ASP A 261 -11.31 31.67 12.66
CA ASP A 261 -9.84 31.58 12.80
C ASP A 261 -9.26 32.49 13.90
N SER A 262 -10.04 33.46 14.35
CA SER A 262 -9.64 34.51 15.28
C SER A 262 -9.35 34.06 16.72
N LEU A 263 -9.49 32.78 17.07
CA LEU A 263 -9.31 32.28 18.45
C LEU A 263 -8.14 31.30 18.65
N CYS A 264 -7.49 30.81 17.59
CA CYS A 264 -6.43 29.80 17.69
C CYS A 264 -5.04 30.41 17.99
N VAL A 265 -4.85 30.94 19.20
CA VAL A 265 -3.58 31.60 19.58
C VAL A 265 -2.53 30.60 20.10
N ILE A 266 -2.97 29.58 20.85
CA ILE A 266 -2.04 28.70 21.60
C ILE A 266 -1.38 27.65 20.68
N ASN A 267 -2.04 27.26 19.58
CA ASN A 267 -1.59 26.21 18.66
C ASN A 267 -1.60 26.64 17.18
N ALA A 268 -1.37 27.93 16.89
CA ALA A 268 -1.51 28.49 15.55
C ALA A 268 -0.69 27.72 14.47
N ASP A 269 0.53 27.29 14.80
CA ASP A 269 1.38 26.55 13.85
C ASP A 269 0.88 25.11 13.62
N TYR A 270 0.27 24.47 14.63
CA TYR A 270 -0.36 23.16 14.48
C TYR A 270 -1.56 23.23 13.54
N VAL A 271 -2.47 24.18 13.80
CA VAL A 271 -3.66 24.42 12.98
C VAL A 271 -3.26 24.74 11.54
N LYS A 272 -2.23 25.58 11.37
CA LYS A 272 -1.66 25.90 10.07
C LYS A 272 -1.09 24.68 9.36
N ALA A 273 -0.41 23.78 10.09
CA ALA A 273 0.12 22.54 9.53
C ALA A 273 -1.02 21.58 9.11
N PHE A 274 -2.07 21.46 9.92
CA PHE A 274 -3.27 20.67 9.61
C PHE A 274 -3.97 21.20 8.37
N ARG A 275 -4.33 22.49 8.36
CA ARG A 275 -5.07 23.09 7.24
C ARG A 275 -4.28 23.13 5.95
N ALA A 276 -2.96 23.00 6.02
CA ALA A 276 -2.13 22.88 4.82
C ALA A 276 -2.47 21.65 3.97
N LEU A 277 -3.13 20.63 4.53
CA LEU A 277 -3.68 19.48 3.79
C LEU A 277 -4.65 19.93 2.69
N PHE A 278 -5.57 20.85 3.00
CA PHE A 278 -6.66 21.24 2.11
C PHE A 278 -6.25 22.16 0.95
N ASN A 279 -5.05 22.74 0.99
CA ASN A 279 -4.60 23.81 0.08
C ASN A 279 -4.62 23.48 -1.42
N THR A 280 -4.73 22.21 -1.81
CA THR A 280 -4.76 21.80 -3.22
C THR A 280 -6.11 21.23 -3.66
N GLY A 281 -7.07 21.10 -2.74
CA GLY A 281 -8.39 20.52 -3.01
C GLY A 281 -8.39 19.00 -3.23
N VAL A 282 -7.22 18.34 -3.19
CA VAL A 282 -7.10 16.88 -3.29
C VAL A 282 -6.03 16.36 -2.34
N ALA A 283 -6.24 15.16 -1.79
CA ALA A 283 -5.23 14.39 -1.07
C ALA A 283 -5.25 12.92 -1.48
N LEU A 284 -4.07 12.33 -1.54
CA LEU A 284 -3.88 10.88 -1.54
C LEU A 284 -3.92 10.41 -0.09
N VAL A 285 -4.71 9.37 0.16
CA VAL A 285 -4.82 8.68 1.44
C VAL A 285 -4.14 7.33 1.28
N GLN A 286 -3.25 7.00 2.20
CA GLN A 286 -2.66 5.69 2.34
C GLN A 286 -2.97 5.17 3.74
N ILE A 287 -3.51 3.96 3.83
CA ILE A 287 -3.75 3.28 5.10
C ILE A 287 -2.73 2.15 5.23
N ASN A 288 -2.27 1.92 6.45
CA ASN A 288 -1.35 0.86 6.79
C ASN A 288 -1.68 0.41 8.22
N GLY A 289 -2.48 -0.66 8.32
CA GLY A 289 -3.03 -1.13 9.58
C GLY A 289 -3.86 -0.05 10.28
N ASP A 290 -3.43 0.34 11.46
CA ASP A 290 -4.01 1.39 12.31
C ASP A 290 -3.49 2.80 12.01
N ARG A 291 -2.64 2.98 11.00
CA ARG A 291 -2.06 4.26 10.60
C ARG A 291 -2.62 4.74 9.27
N LEU A 292 -2.72 6.06 9.14
CA LEU A 292 -3.14 6.73 7.93
C LEU A 292 -2.17 7.87 7.60
N THR A 293 -1.83 8.00 6.34
CA THR A 293 -1.10 9.15 5.78
C THR A 293 -1.98 9.82 4.74
N MET A 294 -2.14 11.14 4.86
CA MET A 294 -2.83 11.96 3.87
C MET A 294 -1.89 13.02 3.34
N LEU A 295 -1.72 13.07 2.03
CA LEU A 295 -0.79 13.97 1.37
C LEU A 295 -1.43 14.64 0.16
N ASN A 296 -1.33 15.95 0.11
CA ASN A 296 -1.76 16.73 -1.03
C ASN A 296 -0.66 16.85 -2.11
N SER A 297 -0.99 17.42 -3.26
CA SER A 297 -0.05 17.50 -4.39
C SER A 297 1.18 18.38 -4.15
N ASN A 298 1.21 19.16 -3.07
CA ASN A 298 2.36 19.96 -2.64
C ASN A 298 3.27 19.20 -1.64
N GLY A 299 3.00 17.92 -1.38
CA GLY A 299 3.71 17.13 -0.39
C GLY A 299 3.47 17.60 1.05
N ARG A 300 2.28 18.16 1.31
CA ARG A 300 1.86 18.57 2.65
C ARG A 300 0.68 17.74 3.12
N GLY A 301 0.66 17.40 4.41
CA GLY A 301 -0.50 16.77 5.01
C GLY A 301 -0.22 16.18 6.38
N VAL A 302 -0.91 15.11 6.73
CA VAL A 302 -1.00 14.58 8.09
C VAL A 302 -0.66 13.10 8.14
N THR A 303 -0.10 12.68 9.26
CA THR A 303 -0.11 11.28 9.69
C THR A 303 -1.09 11.16 10.85
N ALA A 304 -1.85 10.08 10.88
CA ALA A 304 -2.83 9.80 11.92
C ALA A 304 -2.82 8.32 12.30
N GLN A 305 -3.38 8.01 13.48
CA GLN A 305 -3.51 6.65 13.99
C GLN A 305 -4.86 6.47 14.68
N THR A 306 -5.42 5.27 14.64
CA THR A 306 -6.62 4.93 15.42
C THR A 306 -6.27 4.75 16.90
N LEU A 307 -7.19 5.10 17.81
CA LEU A 307 -7.00 4.94 19.26
C LEU A 307 -7.56 3.61 19.81
N ASP A 308 -7.74 2.61 18.94
CA ASP A 308 -8.27 1.28 19.30
C ASP A 308 -7.42 0.54 20.35
#